data_AF-A0A354EZP1-F1
#
_entry.id   AF-A0A354EZP1-F1
#
_cell.length_a   1.000
_cell.length_b   1.000
_cell.length_c   1.000
_cell.angle_alpha   90.00
_cell.angle_beta   90.00
_cell.angle_gamma   90.00
#
_symmetry.space_group_name_H-M   'P 1'
#
loop_
_entity.id
_entity.type
_entity.pdbx_description
1 polymer ?
#
loop_
_entity_poly.entity_id
_entity_poly.type
_entity_poly.pdbx_seq_one_letter_code
_entity_poly.pdbx_strand_id
1 'polypeptide(L)'
;MSLKKDDELQNDLVLSKEKLATLEAQQSAIHEAKKGIAAVYHPYDLNTGAARQTEQVQQELLQHFDTIEKNATAANLRDTALDKIKKAKRVCRGLVATMVFYWMMLNQRIESLSLSCKHEQLIRETLIPAHYLMIAGKKAKTAELRHKIQQRAEQLFSGLENNEIWANTDQIDQNLLMNVAKECAQLFQRSSSCLEGRNGYLSLRHHGLHHLSERKLGALTVIHNYFTTRSELATAAERLFSKKPRSLFEHLMKTLPSVHRPALQAVALRRAA
;
A
#
# COMPACT_ATOMS: atom_id res chain seq x y z
N MET A 1 60.43 -4.43 -2.57
CA MET A 1 59.19 -4.31 -3.39
C MET A 1 57.95 -4.91 -2.71
N SER A 2 58.07 -5.92 -1.84
CA SER A 2 56.91 -6.54 -1.16
C SER A 2 56.20 -5.62 -0.16
N LEU A 3 56.94 -4.95 0.72
CA LEU A 3 56.38 -4.12 1.81
C LEU A 3 55.54 -2.92 1.32
N LYS A 4 55.95 -2.23 0.25
CA LYS A 4 55.17 -1.14 -0.35
C LYS A 4 53.82 -1.60 -0.90
N LYS A 5 53.75 -2.84 -1.38
CA LYS A 5 52.55 -3.42 -1.96
C LYS A 5 51.55 -3.86 -0.88
N ASP A 6 52.07 -4.30 0.27
CA ASP A 6 51.26 -4.60 1.46
C ASP A 6 50.66 -3.32 2.07
N ASP A 7 51.45 -2.23 2.18
CA ASP A 7 50.95 -0.93 2.65
C ASP A 7 49.88 -0.32 1.71
N GLU A 8 50.06 -0.45 0.39
CA GLU A 8 49.06 -0.04 -0.62
C GLU A 8 47.75 -0.83 -0.49
N LEU A 9 47.83 -2.16 -0.35
CA LEU A 9 46.66 -3.03 -0.15
C LEU A 9 45.94 -2.72 1.18
N GLN A 10 46.69 -2.38 2.23
CA GLN A 10 46.12 -2.01 3.52
C GLN A 10 45.37 -0.68 3.44
N ASN A 11 45.92 0.31 2.75
CA ASN A 11 45.25 1.59 2.48
C ASN A 11 44.00 1.41 1.61
N ASP A 12 44.07 0.59 0.56
CA ASP A 12 42.92 0.29 -0.29
C ASP A 12 41.80 -0.42 0.49
N LEU A 13 42.16 -1.32 1.41
CA LEU A 13 41.20 -1.98 2.29
C LEU A 13 40.53 -0.99 3.24
N VAL A 14 41.27 -0.06 3.83
CA VAL A 14 40.73 0.99 4.71
C VAL A 14 39.77 1.90 3.93
N LEU A 15 40.20 2.41 2.77
CA LEU A 15 39.37 3.25 1.90
C LEU A 15 38.11 2.53 1.44
N SER A 16 38.20 1.22 1.13
CA SER A 16 37.04 0.42 0.72
C SER A 16 36.05 0.22 1.87
N LYS A 17 36.54 0.00 3.10
CA LYS A 17 35.69 -0.12 4.30
C LYS A 17 34.98 1.20 4.62
N GLU A 18 35.67 2.33 4.53
CA GLU A 18 35.09 3.65 4.74
C GLU A 18 34.02 3.98 3.70
N LYS A 19 34.29 3.67 2.41
CA LYS A 19 33.30 3.81 1.33
C LYS A 19 32.07 2.94 1.58
N LEU A 20 32.26 1.68 1.97
CA LEU A 20 31.15 0.77 2.28
C LEU A 20 30.30 1.31 3.43
N ALA A 21 30.91 1.71 4.55
CA ALA A 21 30.20 2.28 5.69
C ALA A 21 29.40 3.55 5.30
N THR A 22 29.97 4.39 4.44
CA THR A 22 29.29 5.59 3.92
C THR A 22 28.06 5.23 3.09
N LEU A 23 28.18 4.24 2.19
CA LEU A 23 27.07 3.78 1.35
C LEU A 23 25.96 3.12 2.18
N GLU A 24 26.31 2.34 3.21
CA GLU A 24 25.33 1.75 4.14
C GLU A 24 24.56 2.83 4.91
N ALA A 25 25.25 3.87 5.38
CA ALA A 25 24.62 5.01 6.04
C ALA A 25 23.65 5.75 5.10
N GLN A 26 24.06 6.01 3.85
CA GLN A 26 23.21 6.63 2.83
C GLN A 26 21.99 5.77 2.50
N GLN A 27 22.18 4.45 2.38
CA GLN A 27 21.09 3.50 2.13
C GLN A 27 20.08 3.50 3.28
N SER A 28 20.57 3.49 4.52
CA SER A 28 19.74 3.58 5.72
C SER A 28 18.94 4.88 5.76
N ALA A 29 19.58 6.03 5.49
CA ALA A 29 18.93 7.33 5.43
C ALA A 29 17.81 7.38 4.37
N ILE A 30 18.05 6.83 3.17
CA ILE A 30 17.03 6.71 2.12
C ILE A 30 15.87 5.81 2.59
N HIS A 31 16.18 4.70 3.26
CA HIS A 31 15.17 3.77 3.75
C HIS A 31 14.26 4.41 4.82
N GLU A 32 14.85 5.13 5.77
CA GLU A 32 14.12 5.85 6.81
C GLU A 32 13.32 7.02 6.22
N ALA A 33 13.86 7.80 5.29
CA ALA A 33 13.12 8.85 4.61
C ALA A 33 11.89 8.30 3.85
N LYS A 34 12.01 7.13 3.21
CA LYS A 34 10.86 6.45 2.57
C LYS A 34 9.79 6.01 3.57
N LYS A 35 10.17 5.53 4.75
CA LYS A 35 9.21 5.24 5.83
C LYS A 35 8.56 6.53 6.32
N GLY A 36 9.35 7.60 6.46
CA GLY A 36 8.92 8.93 6.86
C GLY A 36 7.79 9.48 5.99
N ILE A 37 7.91 9.40 4.65
CA ILE A 37 6.84 9.81 3.72
C ILE A 37 5.48 9.16 4.08
N ALA A 38 5.51 7.86 4.40
CA ALA A 38 4.30 7.12 4.75
C ALA A 38 3.81 7.42 6.18
N ALA A 39 4.68 7.89 7.07
CA ALA A 39 4.33 8.25 8.44
C ALA A 39 3.78 9.67 8.56
N VAL A 40 4.23 10.60 7.70
CA VAL A 40 3.78 12.01 7.74
C VAL A 40 2.50 12.25 6.94
N TYR A 41 2.16 11.41 5.97
CA TYR A 41 0.99 11.62 5.11
C TYR A 41 -0.34 11.21 5.78
N HIS A 42 -0.74 11.99 6.78
CA HIS A 42 -1.98 11.85 7.54
C HIS A 42 -2.57 13.23 7.89
N PRO A 43 -3.90 13.42 7.82
CA PRO A 43 -4.56 14.65 8.27
C PRO A 43 -4.52 14.83 9.79
N TYR A 44 -4.34 13.75 10.55
CA TYR A 44 -4.19 13.81 12.01
C TYR A 44 -2.86 13.20 12.42
N ASP A 45 -2.24 13.77 13.46
CA ASP A 45 -1.07 13.18 14.10
C ASP A 45 -1.45 11.86 14.77
N LEU A 46 -0.72 10.80 14.46
CA LEU A 46 -1.04 9.45 14.93
C LEU A 46 -0.73 9.22 16.42
N ASN A 47 0.10 10.07 17.03
CA ASN A 47 0.44 10.01 18.45
C ASN A 47 -0.46 10.91 19.30
N THR A 48 -0.88 12.06 18.77
CA THR A 48 -1.66 13.04 19.55
C THR A 48 -3.13 13.10 19.16
N GLY A 49 -3.48 12.75 17.92
CA GLY A 49 -4.82 12.96 17.35
C GLY A 49 -5.07 14.40 16.89
N ALA A 50 -4.10 15.30 17.03
CA ALA A 50 -4.29 16.69 16.60
C ALA A 50 -4.41 16.80 15.08
N ALA A 51 -5.31 17.67 14.60
CA ALA A 51 -5.40 18.03 13.19
C ALA A 51 -4.09 18.66 12.72
N ARG A 52 -3.66 18.30 11.52
CA ARG A 52 -2.39 18.76 10.93
C ARG A 52 -2.65 19.77 9.83
N GLN A 53 -1.81 20.81 9.82
CA GLN A 53 -1.84 21.82 8.77
C GLN A 53 -1.26 21.25 7.48
N THR A 54 -1.86 21.64 6.36
CA THR A 54 -1.53 21.03 5.07
C THR A 54 -0.16 21.44 4.57
N GLU A 55 0.23 22.66 4.87
CA GLU A 55 1.54 23.25 4.60
C GLU A 55 2.63 22.54 5.38
N GLN A 56 2.37 22.20 6.65
CA GLN A 56 3.32 21.46 7.48
C GLN A 56 3.58 20.05 6.91
N VAL A 57 2.51 19.32 6.58
CA VAL A 57 2.65 17.97 5.97
C VAL A 57 3.37 18.06 4.62
N GLN A 58 3.11 19.10 3.82
CA GLN A 58 3.83 19.33 2.57
C GLN A 58 5.34 19.52 2.80
N GLN A 59 5.71 20.36 3.76
CA GLN A 59 7.11 20.62 4.09
C GLN A 59 7.83 19.34 4.53
N GLU A 60 7.22 18.55 5.42
CA GLU A 60 7.80 17.28 5.88
C GLU A 60 7.92 16.24 4.75
N LEU A 61 6.92 16.15 3.88
CA LEU A 61 6.99 15.30 2.68
C LEU A 61 8.17 15.70 1.80
N LEU A 62 8.34 17.00 1.54
CA LEU A 62 9.44 17.52 0.73
C LEU A 62 10.80 17.26 1.39
N GLN A 63 10.93 17.48 2.70
CA GLN A 63 12.16 17.19 3.45
C GLN A 63 12.59 15.73 3.32
N HIS A 64 11.65 14.78 3.37
CA HIS A 64 11.98 13.36 3.12
C HIS A 64 12.45 13.11 1.68
N PHE A 65 11.83 13.75 0.69
CA PHE A 65 12.29 13.65 -0.70
C PHE A 65 13.66 14.31 -0.91
N ASP A 66 13.93 15.44 -0.27
CA ASP A 66 15.23 16.12 -0.31
C ASP A 66 16.32 15.26 0.34
N THR A 67 15.99 14.57 1.43
CA THR A 67 16.89 13.58 2.05
C THR A 67 17.21 12.44 1.10
N ILE A 68 16.21 11.92 0.37
CA ILE A 68 16.41 10.86 -0.63
C ILE A 68 17.29 11.37 -1.78
N GLU A 69 17.00 12.56 -2.30
CA GLU A 69 17.71 13.18 -3.42
C GLU A 69 19.18 13.43 -3.05
N LYS A 70 19.45 14.06 -1.89
CA LYS A 70 20.79 14.32 -1.37
C LYS A 70 21.64 13.05 -1.22
N ASN A 71 21.07 11.99 -0.64
CA ASN A 71 21.80 10.74 -0.44
C ASN A 71 22.00 9.99 -1.78
N ALA A 72 21.03 10.03 -2.69
CA ALA A 72 21.16 9.44 -4.01
C ALA A 72 22.24 10.12 -4.88
N THR A 73 22.34 11.46 -4.81
CA THR A 73 23.40 12.21 -5.50
C THR A 73 24.76 11.95 -4.87
N ALA A 74 24.86 11.93 -3.53
CA ALA A 74 26.11 11.64 -2.83
C ALA A 74 26.62 10.22 -3.09
N ALA A 75 25.73 9.26 -3.34
CA ALA A 75 26.05 7.90 -3.73
C ALA A 75 26.41 7.74 -5.22
N ASN A 76 26.40 8.83 -6.01
CA ASN A 76 26.60 8.82 -7.46
C ASN A 76 25.70 7.82 -8.20
N LEU A 77 24.42 7.74 -7.81
CA LEU A 77 23.46 6.90 -8.52
C LEU A 77 23.26 7.39 -9.96
N ARG A 78 22.96 6.44 -10.86
CA ARG A 78 22.67 6.72 -12.28
C ARG A 78 21.57 7.77 -12.44
N ASP A 79 21.65 8.58 -13.49
CA ASP A 79 20.65 9.62 -13.81
C ASP A 79 19.22 9.07 -13.87
N THR A 80 19.05 7.88 -14.45
CA THR A 80 17.74 7.20 -14.48
C THR A 80 17.13 6.94 -13.10
N ALA A 81 17.95 6.80 -12.04
CA ALA A 81 17.48 6.69 -10.66
C ALA A 81 17.06 8.06 -10.11
N LEU A 82 17.84 9.11 -10.38
CA LEU A 82 17.52 10.49 -10.00
C LEU A 82 16.21 10.96 -10.67
N ASP A 83 15.99 10.61 -11.94
CA ASP A 83 14.75 10.91 -12.66
C ASP A 83 13.53 10.25 -12.04
N LYS A 84 13.68 9.01 -11.54
CA LYS A 84 12.61 8.31 -10.81
C LYS A 84 12.30 9.00 -9.49
N ILE A 85 13.32 9.48 -8.77
CA ILE A 85 13.14 10.26 -7.53
C ILE A 85 12.39 11.56 -7.84
N LYS A 86 12.82 12.33 -8.85
CA LYS A 86 12.13 13.55 -9.30
C LYS A 86 10.69 13.28 -9.72
N LYS A 87 10.44 12.17 -10.43
CA LYS A 87 9.07 11.74 -10.79
C LYS A 87 8.22 11.43 -9.55
N ALA A 88 8.77 10.73 -8.56
CA ALA A 88 8.06 10.44 -7.31
C ALA A 88 7.78 11.73 -6.51
N LYS A 89 8.75 12.65 -6.41
CA LYS A 89 8.59 13.95 -5.72
C LYS A 89 7.46 14.80 -6.31
N ARG A 90 7.23 14.73 -7.63
CA ARG A 90 6.09 15.42 -8.29
C ARG A 90 4.72 14.96 -7.77
N VAL A 91 4.60 13.76 -7.20
CA VAL A 91 3.35 13.24 -6.64
C VAL A 91 2.95 13.99 -5.36
N CYS A 92 3.90 14.62 -4.64
CA CYS A 92 3.61 15.40 -3.43
C CYS A 92 2.50 16.43 -3.65
N ARG A 93 2.50 17.11 -4.81
CA ARG A 93 1.45 18.08 -5.15
C ARG A 93 0.05 17.44 -5.13
N GLY A 94 -0.09 16.23 -5.68
CA GLY A 94 -1.34 15.50 -5.69
C GLY A 94 -1.76 15.03 -4.29
N LEU A 95 -0.79 14.55 -3.49
CA LEU A 95 -1.05 14.12 -2.10
C LEU A 95 -1.56 15.28 -1.25
N VAL A 96 -0.88 16.43 -1.31
CA VAL A 96 -1.26 17.65 -0.58
C VAL A 96 -2.65 18.12 -1.03
N ALA A 97 -2.92 18.12 -2.34
CA ALA A 97 -4.24 18.47 -2.87
C ALA A 97 -5.36 17.54 -2.37
N THR A 98 -5.11 16.23 -2.25
CA THR A 98 -6.07 15.30 -1.64
C THR A 98 -6.36 15.65 -0.18
N MET A 99 -5.36 16.13 0.57
CA MET A 99 -5.56 16.54 1.95
C MET A 99 -6.32 17.87 2.07
N VAL A 100 -6.03 18.84 1.20
CA VAL A 100 -6.85 20.07 1.09
C VAL A 100 -8.30 19.72 0.78
N PHE A 101 -8.52 18.87 -0.22
CA PHE A 101 -9.86 18.41 -0.59
C PHE A 101 -10.57 17.73 0.59
N TYR A 102 -9.86 16.88 1.33
CA TYR A 102 -10.39 16.26 2.54
C TYR A 102 -10.88 17.30 3.56
N TRP A 103 -10.06 18.30 3.87
CA TRP A 103 -10.45 19.36 4.80
C TRP A 103 -11.64 20.18 4.30
N MET A 104 -11.70 20.49 3.01
CA MET A 104 -12.85 21.17 2.40
C MET A 104 -14.14 20.35 2.57
N MET A 105 -14.10 19.06 2.27
CA MET A 105 -15.25 18.17 2.41
C MET A 105 -15.68 18.03 3.87
N LEU A 106 -14.72 17.93 4.78
CA LEU A 106 -14.98 17.86 6.22
C LEU A 106 -15.65 19.15 6.71
N ASN A 107 -15.15 20.32 6.31
CA ASN A 107 -15.76 21.60 6.68
C ASN A 107 -17.19 21.70 6.16
N GLN A 108 -17.40 21.42 4.87
CA GLN A 108 -18.73 21.45 4.26
C GLN A 108 -19.71 20.50 4.97
N ARG A 109 -19.25 19.29 5.34
CA ARG A 109 -20.08 18.31 6.04
C ARG A 109 -20.45 18.77 7.44
N ILE A 110 -19.52 19.34 8.19
CA ILE A 110 -19.78 19.82 9.56
C ILE A 110 -20.66 21.06 9.55
N GLU A 111 -20.41 22.02 8.65
CA GLU A 111 -21.23 23.23 8.49
C GLU A 111 -22.69 22.87 8.16
N SER A 112 -22.91 21.83 7.34
CA SER A 112 -24.26 21.38 6.97
C SER A 112 -25.11 20.89 8.15
N LEU A 113 -24.49 20.56 9.29
CA LEU A 113 -25.18 20.09 10.48
C LEU A 113 -25.66 21.23 11.38
N SER A 114 -25.24 22.48 11.09
CA SER A 114 -25.64 23.67 11.86
C SER A 114 -25.44 23.50 13.38
N LEU A 115 -24.31 22.89 13.77
CA LEU A 115 -23.99 22.60 15.17
C LEU A 115 -23.66 23.88 15.94
N SER A 116 -23.88 23.86 17.25
CA SER A 116 -23.31 24.89 18.13
C SER A 116 -21.78 24.81 18.12
N CYS A 117 -21.10 25.93 18.37
CA CYS A 117 -19.62 26.01 18.47
C CYS A 117 -18.99 24.91 19.34
N LYS A 118 -19.63 24.59 20.48
CA LYS A 118 -19.16 23.54 21.41
C LYS A 118 -19.20 22.13 20.79
N HIS A 119 -20.29 21.78 20.11
CA HIS A 119 -20.44 20.50 19.41
C HIS A 119 -19.52 20.41 18.18
N GLU A 120 -19.33 21.53 17.48
CA GLU A 120 -18.38 21.61 16.36
C GLU A 120 -16.93 21.37 16.82
N GLN A 121 -16.53 21.97 17.94
CA GLN A 121 -15.22 21.72 18.51
C GLN A 121 -15.06 20.25 18.91
N LEU A 122 -16.06 19.68 19.58
CA LEU A 122 -16.07 18.27 20.00
C LEU A 122 -15.90 17.30 18.83
N ILE A 123 -16.62 17.52 17.72
CA ILE A 123 -16.54 16.63 16.56
C ILE A 123 -15.18 16.76 15.84
N ARG A 124 -14.63 17.98 15.75
CA ARG A 124 -13.36 18.26 15.05
C ARG A 124 -12.13 17.80 15.82
N GLU A 125 -12.13 17.96 17.15
CA GLU A 125 -10.97 17.73 17.99
C GLU A 125 -10.94 16.34 18.64
N THR A 126 -12.11 15.69 18.77
CA THR A 126 -12.22 14.39 19.46
C THR A 126 -12.78 13.31 18.56
N LEU A 127 -14.02 13.44 18.06
CA LEU A 127 -14.72 12.34 17.40
C LEU A 127 -14.10 11.92 16.06
N ILE A 128 -13.88 12.88 15.15
CA ILE A 128 -13.30 12.57 13.83
C ILE A 128 -11.86 12.06 13.98
N PRO A 129 -10.98 12.70 14.76
CA PRO A 129 -9.64 12.17 15.01
C PRO A 129 -9.66 10.77 15.59
N ALA A 130 -10.46 10.49 16.62
CA ALA A 130 -10.51 9.18 17.25
C ALA A 130 -10.91 8.08 16.24
N HIS A 131 -11.96 8.31 15.44
CA HIS A 131 -12.32 7.38 14.36
C HIS A 131 -11.25 7.24 13.29
N TYR A 132 -10.60 8.34 12.92
CA TYR A 132 -9.50 8.30 11.95
C TYR A 132 -8.34 7.45 12.46
N LEU A 133 -7.93 7.64 13.72
CA LEU A 133 -6.86 6.86 14.35
C LEU A 133 -7.23 5.37 14.41
N MET A 134 -8.50 5.01 14.68
CA MET A 134 -8.94 3.60 14.62
C MET A 134 -8.79 3.00 13.21
N ILE A 135 -9.08 3.77 12.15
CA ILE A 135 -8.92 3.34 10.76
C ILE A 135 -7.43 3.22 10.41
N ALA A 136 -6.62 4.22 10.77
CA ALA A 136 -5.18 4.25 10.51
C ALA A 136 -4.44 3.13 11.25
N GLY A 137 -4.81 2.89 12.52
CA GLY A 137 -4.26 1.83 13.37
C GLY A 137 -4.49 0.45 12.76
N LYS A 138 -5.66 0.16 12.18
CA LYS A 138 -5.90 -1.12 11.48
C LYS A 138 -4.96 -1.35 10.29
N LYS A 139 -4.46 -0.28 9.67
CA LYS A 139 -3.58 -0.31 8.49
C LYS A 139 -2.10 -0.18 8.84
N ALA A 140 -1.74 -0.04 10.12
CA ALA A 140 -0.34 0.07 10.53
C ALA A 140 0.40 -1.28 10.43
N LYS A 141 1.66 -1.21 9.99
CA LYS A 141 2.47 -2.38 9.61
C LYS A 141 2.77 -3.33 10.77
N THR A 142 3.18 -2.79 11.91
CA THR A 142 3.65 -3.55 13.08
C THR A 142 2.59 -3.56 14.18
N ALA A 143 2.49 -4.66 14.93
CA ALA A 143 1.55 -4.77 16.06
C ALA A 143 1.72 -3.64 17.08
N GLU A 144 2.96 -3.29 17.43
CA GLU A 144 3.28 -2.21 18.36
C GLU A 144 2.67 -0.86 17.93
N LEU A 145 2.96 -0.41 16.70
CA LEU A 145 2.35 0.80 16.14
C LEU A 145 0.83 0.73 16.09
N ARG A 146 0.24 -0.44 15.78
CA ARG A 146 -1.22 -0.59 15.79
C ARG A 146 -1.79 -0.35 17.19
N HIS A 147 -1.22 -0.99 18.20
CA HIS A 147 -1.64 -0.84 19.59
C HIS A 147 -1.47 0.59 20.07
N LYS A 148 -0.33 1.25 19.76
CA LYS A 148 -0.09 2.64 20.14
C LYS A 148 -1.14 3.60 19.57
N ILE A 149 -1.47 3.46 18.28
CA ILE A 149 -2.48 4.32 17.63
C ILE A 149 -3.89 4.03 18.17
N GLN A 150 -4.23 2.75 18.38
CA GLN A 150 -5.53 2.37 18.93
C GLN A 150 -5.70 2.86 20.37
N GLN A 151 -4.68 2.69 21.21
CA GLN A 151 -4.68 3.22 22.57
C GLN A 151 -4.88 4.73 22.58
N ARG A 152 -4.26 5.47 21.64
CA ARG A 152 -4.50 6.91 21.53
C ARG A 152 -5.94 7.23 21.14
N ALA A 153 -6.53 6.48 20.21
CA ALA A 153 -7.94 6.65 19.85
C ALA A 153 -8.87 6.36 21.04
N GLU A 154 -8.60 5.30 21.80
CA GLU A 154 -9.34 4.95 23.01
C GLU A 154 -9.26 6.06 24.06
N GLN A 155 -8.08 6.66 24.27
CA GLN A 155 -7.92 7.80 25.17
C GLN A 155 -8.78 9.01 24.75
N LEU A 156 -8.92 9.27 23.45
CA LEU A 156 -9.80 10.34 22.95
C LEU A 156 -11.28 10.02 23.24
N PHE A 157 -11.70 8.76 23.07
CA PHE A 157 -13.06 8.33 23.42
C PHE A 157 -13.32 8.36 24.94
N SER A 158 -12.38 7.92 25.77
CA SER A 158 -12.54 8.02 27.24
C SER A 158 -12.56 9.47 27.72
N GLY A 159 -11.83 10.38 27.05
CA GLY A 159 -11.92 11.81 27.31
C GLY A 159 -13.28 12.40 26.98
N LEU A 160 -14.00 11.81 26.02
CA LEU A 160 -15.35 12.21 25.62
C LEU A 160 -16.39 11.90 26.71
N GLU A 161 -16.27 10.76 27.39
CA GLU A 161 -17.20 10.37 28.46
C GLU A 161 -17.17 11.34 29.65
N ASN A 162 -16.02 11.99 29.89
CA ASN A 162 -15.85 13.01 30.92
C ASN A 162 -16.23 14.42 30.44
N ASN A 163 -16.67 14.58 29.19
CA ASN A 163 -17.00 15.88 28.64
C ASN A 163 -18.47 16.24 28.94
N GLU A 164 -18.67 17.33 29.68
CA GLU A 164 -20.01 17.79 30.06
C GLU A 164 -20.93 18.08 28.86
N ILE A 165 -20.37 18.55 27.73
CA ILE A 165 -21.15 18.83 26.52
C ILE A 165 -21.71 17.50 26.00
N TRP A 166 -20.85 16.49 25.87
CA TRP A 166 -21.24 15.17 25.39
C TRP A 166 -22.24 14.48 26.32
N ALA A 167 -22.00 14.53 27.63
CA ALA A 167 -22.87 13.94 28.63
C ALA A 167 -24.28 14.57 28.64
N ASN A 168 -24.39 15.85 28.29
CA ASN A 168 -25.67 16.56 28.20
C ASN A 168 -26.33 16.48 26.81
N THR A 169 -25.66 15.92 25.80
CA THR A 169 -26.25 15.62 24.49
C THR A 169 -27.16 14.41 24.60
N ASP A 170 -28.31 14.43 23.94
CA ASP A 170 -29.22 13.29 23.94
C ASP A 170 -28.65 12.09 23.14
N GLN A 171 -29.17 10.90 23.40
CA GLN A 171 -28.62 9.68 22.78
C GLN A 171 -28.78 9.68 21.25
N ILE A 172 -29.81 10.34 20.73
CA ILE A 172 -30.08 10.41 19.29
C ILE A 172 -29.01 11.29 18.62
N ASP A 173 -28.75 12.49 19.14
CA ASP A 173 -27.72 13.37 18.57
C ASP A 173 -26.32 12.81 18.78
N GLN A 174 -26.04 12.14 19.91
CA GLN A 174 -24.78 11.42 20.10
C GLN A 174 -24.55 10.38 18.99
N ASN A 175 -25.57 9.58 18.67
CA ASN A 175 -25.47 8.58 17.60
C ASN A 175 -25.29 9.23 16.22
N LEU A 176 -25.98 10.35 15.96
CA LEU A 176 -25.81 11.12 14.73
C LEU A 176 -24.38 11.65 14.59
N LEU A 177 -23.86 12.32 15.63
CA LEU A 177 -22.51 12.88 15.65
C LEU A 177 -21.44 11.80 15.48
N MET A 178 -21.62 10.64 16.12
CA MET A 178 -20.71 9.50 15.99
C MET A 178 -20.70 8.96 14.54
N ASN A 179 -21.86 8.83 13.91
CA ASN A 179 -21.97 8.36 12.53
C ASN A 179 -21.34 9.35 11.54
N VAL A 180 -21.64 10.64 11.67
CA VAL A 180 -21.03 11.70 10.87
C VAL A 180 -19.51 11.67 11.03
N ALA A 181 -19.02 11.58 12.27
CA ALA A 181 -17.59 11.60 12.53
C ALA A 181 -16.88 10.40 11.87
N LYS A 182 -17.51 9.23 11.94
CA LYS A 182 -17.03 8.02 11.27
C LYS A 182 -17.03 8.16 9.75
N GLU A 183 -18.07 8.73 9.15
CA GLU A 183 -18.12 9.03 7.71
C GLU A 183 -17.00 9.99 7.32
N CYS A 184 -16.84 11.10 8.07
CA CYS A 184 -15.79 12.08 7.84
C CYS A 184 -14.40 11.45 7.94
N ALA A 185 -14.14 10.62 8.95
CA ALA A 185 -12.88 9.91 9.09
C ALA A 185 -12.57 8.96 7.91
N GLN A 186 -13.59 8.43 7.25
CA GLN A 186 -13.45 7.55 6.08
C GLN A 186 -13.18 8.30 4.77
N LEU A 187 -13.50 9.60 4.69
CA LEU A 187 -13.25 10.39 3.47
C LEU A 187 -11.77 10.44 3.11
N PHE A 188 -10.87 10.47 4.10
CA PHE A 188 -9.43 10.41 3.84
C PHE A 188 -8.97 8.96 3.70
N GLN A 189 -8.83 8.52 2.45
CA GLN A 189 -8.18 7.27 2.14
C GLN A 189 -6.76 7.53 1.63
N ARG A 190 -5.75 7.05 2.37
CA ARG A 190 -4.40 6.93 1.85
C ARG A 190 -4.43 5.99 0.65
N SER A 191 -4.06 6.47 -0.54
CA SER A 191 -4.03 5.68 -1.77
C SER A 191 -3.20 4.42 -1.57
N SER A 192 -3.85 3.26 -1.42
CA SER A 192 -3.17 1.97 -1.28
C SER A 192 -3.18 1.15 -2.57
N SER A 193 -4.03 1.42 -3.57
CA SER A 193 -4.47 0.32 -4.45
C SER A 193 -4.46 0.50 -5.97
N CYS A 194 -3.82 1.54 -6.56
CA CYS A 194 -3.48 1.42 -8.00
C CYS A 194 -2.51 0.26 -8.26
N LEU A 195 -1.77 -0.13 -7.22
CA LEU A 195 -0.76 -1.16 -7.25
C LEU A 195 -1.21 -2.46 -6.59
N GLU A 196 -2.27 -2.54 -5.80
CA GLU A 196 -2.68 -3.81 -5.18
C GLU A 196 -3.25 -4.79 -6.22
N GLY A 197 -4.07 -4.31 -7.16
CA GLY A 197 -4.54 -5.12 -8.28
C GLY A 197 -3.40 -5.52 -9.22
N ARG A 198 -2.52 -4.56 -9.57
CA ARG A 198 -1.37 -4.81 -10.44
C ARG A 198 -0.32 -5.69 -9.76
N ASN A 199 0.01 -5.46 -8.50
CA ASN A 199 0.96 -6.27 -7.72
C ASN A 199 0.38 -7.63 -7.40
N GLY A 200 -0.93 -7.75 -7.15
CA GLY A 200 -1.63 -9.03 -7.04
C GLY A 200 -1.54 -9.80 -8.36
N TYR A 201 -1.85 -9.16 -9.48
CA TYR A 201 -1.69 -9.74 -10.82
C TYR A 201 -0.23 -10.12 -11.12
N LEU A 202 0.72 -9.22 -10.86
CA LEU A 202 2.15 -9.48 -11.11
C LEU A 202 2.69 -10.57 -10.19
N SER A 203 2.27 -10.61 -8.93
CA SER A 203 2.62 -11.68 -7.98
C SER A 203 2.04 -13.01 -8.42
N LEU A 204 0.78 -13.06 -8.83
CA LEU A 204 0.14 -14.27 -9.36
C LEU A 204 0.80 -14.72 -10.66
N ARG A 205 1.08 -13.79 -11.57
CA ARG A 205 1.75 -14.05 -12.85
C ARG A 205 3.18 -14.54 -12.63
N HIS A 206 3.93 -13.88 -11.74
CA HIS A 206 5.30 -14.29 -11.38
C HIS A 206 5.28 -15.66 -10.71
N HIS A 207 4.42 -15.89 -9.72
CA HIS A 207 4.26 -17.20 -9.09
C HIS A 207 3.86 -18.30 -10.10
N GLY A 208 2.98 -17.97 -11.05
CA GLY A 208 2.51 -18.89 -12.08
C GLY A 208 3.56 -19.24 -13.15
N LEU A 209 4.45 -18.29 -13.49
CA LEU A 209 5.42 -18.37 -14.59
C LEU A 209 6.86 -18.64 -14.15
N HIS A 210 7.22 -18.41 -12.88
CA HIS A 210 8.61 -18.52 -12.43
C HIS A 210 9.09 -19.97 -12.25
N HIS A 211 8.17 -20.95 -12.24
CA HIS A 211 8.52 -22.38 -12.21
C HIS A 211 7.59 -23.19 -13.13
N LEU A 212 8.19 -23.83 -14.14
CA LEU A 212 7.57 -24.87 -14.95
C LEU A 212 7.77 -26.21 -14.22
N SER A 213 6.81 -26.59 -13.37
CA SER A 213 6.82 -27.93 -12.79
C SER A 213 6.76 -29.00 -13.89
N GLU A 214 7.26 -30.21 -13.64
CA GLU A 214 7.20 -31.32 -14.61
C GLU A 214 5.77 -31.58 -15.10
N ARG A 215 4.78 -31.43 -14.22
CA ARG A 215 3.35 -31.51 -14.59
C ARG A 215 2.95 -30.43 -15.60
N LYS A 216 3.35 -29.18 -15.38
CA LYS A 216 3.05 -28.07 -16.31
C LYS A 216 3.79 -28.25 -17.62
N LEU A 217 5.06 -28.68 -17.57
CA LEU A 217 5.85 -28.97 -18.75
C LEU A 217 5.22 -30.08 -19.58
N GLY A 218 4.81 -31.19 -18.96
CA GLY A 218 4.10 -32.27 -19.64
C GLY A 218 2.81 -31.80 -20.30
N ALA A 219 1.99 -31.00 -19.60
CA ALA A 219 0.78 -30.43 -20.18
C ALA A 219 1.07 -29.51 -21.38
N LEU A 220 2.08 -28.63 -21.28
CA LEU A 220 2.50 -27.75 -22.38
C LEU A 220 3.04 -28.54 -23.57
N THR A 221 3.79 -29.62 -23.34
CA THR A 221 4.25 -30.54 -24.39
C THR A 221 3.07 -31.18 -25.13
N VAL A 222 2.04 -31.61 -24.41
CA VAL A 222 0.81 -32.14 -25.02
C VAL A 222 0.09 -31.07 -25.85
N ILE A 223 -0.08 -29.85 -25.32
CA ILE A 223 -0.73 -28.74 -26.05
C ILE A 223 0.07 -28.35 -27.30
N HIS A 224 1.39 -28.27 -27.20
CA HIS A 224 2.26 -27.98 -28.32
C HIS A 224 2.14 -29.05 -29.42
N ASN A 225 2.16 -30.32 -29.03
CA ASN A 225 2.17 -31.42 -29.97
C ASN A 225 0.81 -31.66 -30.65
N TYR A 226 -0.29 -31.48 -29.91
CA TYR A 226 -1.61 -31.95 -30.34
C TYR A 226 -2.69 -30.87 -30.51
N PHE A 227 -2.44 -29.62 -30.12
CA PHE A 227 -3.43 -28.54 -30.22
C PHE A 227 -2.94 -27.31 -30.97
N THR A 228 -1.67 -26.93 -30.79
CA THR A 228 -1.11 -25.74 -31.44
C THR A 228 -0.83 -26.02 -32.92
N THR A 229 -1.36 -25.18 -33.81
CA THR A 229 -1.16 -25.26 -35.27
C THR A 229 -0.29 -24.10 -35.78
N ARG A 230 0.41 -24.32 -36.90
CA ARG A 230 1.16 -23.26 -37.61
C ARG A 230 0.36 -22.78 -38.83
N SER A 231 0.94 -21.90 -39.67
CA SER A 231 0.35 -21.33 -40.88
C SER A 231 -0.36 -22.37 -41.77
N GLU A 232 0.17 -23.59 -41.85
CA GLU A 232 -0.39 -24.70 -42.64
C GLU A 232 -1.48 -25.50 -41.92
N LEU A 233 -2.04 -24.99 -40.81
CA LEU A 233 -3.07 -25.61 -39.96
C LEU A 233 -2.75 -27.03 -39.40
N ALA A 234 -1.53 -27.54 -39.60
CA ALA A 234 -1.08 -28.84 -39.09
C ALA A 234 -0.45 -28.72 -37.69
N THR A 235 -0.68 -29.74 -36.85
CA THR A 235 -0.06 -29.84 -35.51
C THR A 235 1.39 -30.35 -35.58
N ALA A 236 2.17 -30.20 -34.52
CA ALA A 236 3.53 -30.76 -34.50
C ALA A 236 3.55 -32.30 -34.55
N ALA A 237 2.60 -32.98 -33.89
CA ALA A 237 2.47 -34.43 -33.96
C ALA A 237 2.08 -34.89 -35.38
N GLU A 238 1.18 -34.18 -36.05
CA GLU A 238 0.78 -34.49 -37.43
C GLU A 238 1.95 -34.40 -38.41
N ARG A 239 2.83 -33.41 -38.25
CA ARG A 239 4.05 -33.29 -39.06
C ARG A 239 5.06 -34.40 -38.78
N LEU A 240 5.17 -34.85 -37.53
CA LEU A 240 6.11 -35.89 -37.15
C LEU A 240 5.67 -37.29 -37.60
N PHE A 241 4.38 -37.60 -37.44
CA PHE A 241 3.84 -38.92 -37.74
C PHE A 241 3.15 -39.01 -39.11
N SER A 242 3.13 -37.91 -39.87
CA SER A 242 2.45 -37.77 -41.17
C SER A 242 0.97 -38.23 -41.13
N LYS A 243 0.34 -38.14 -39.96
CA LYS A 243 -1.03 -38.57 -39.71
C LYS A 243 -1.70 -37.64 -38.71
N LYS A 244 -2.93 -37.22 -39.02
CA LYS A 244 -3.70 -36.36 -38.14
C LYS A 244 -4.01 -37.06 -36.81
N PRO A 245 -3.56 -36.50 -35.67
CA PRO A 245 -3.87 -37.06 -34.37
C PRO A 245 -5.35 -36.85 -34.01
N ARG A 246 -5.84 -37.62 -33.03
CA ARG A 246 -7.18 -37.40 -32.47
C ARG A 246 -7.27 -36.01 -31.83
N SER A 247 -8.46 -35.41 -31.86
CA SER A 247 -8.70 -34.09 -31.26
C SER A 247 -8.41 -34.11 -29.75
N LEU A 248 -7.44 -33.29 -29.32
CA LEU A 248 -7.12 -33.14 -27.90
C LEU A 248 -8.33 -32.63 -27.11
N PHE A 249 -9.10 -31.71 -27.70
CA PHE A 249 -10.28 -31.13 -27.04
C PHE A 249 -11.35 -32.19 -26.76
N GLU A 250 -11.68 -33.03 -27.75
CA GLU A 250 -12.67 -34.10 -27.56
C GLU A 250 -12.19 -35.14 -26.55
N HIS A 251 -10.90 -35.46 -26.56
CA HIS A 251 -10.31 -36.36 -25.59
C HIS A 251 -10.42 -35.79 -24.16
N LEU A 252 -10.15 -34.50 -23.98
CA LEU A 252 -10.27 -33.83 -22.68
C LEU A 252 -11.73 -33.75 -22.23
N MET A 253 -12.70 -33.48 -23.10
CA MET A 253 -14.11 -33.49 -22.74
C MET A 253 -14.63 -34.85 -22.26
N LYS A 254 -14.05 -35.95 -22.75
CA LYS A 254 -14.40 -37.31 -22.31
C LYS A 254 -13.72 -37.73 -21.01
N THR A 255 -12.55 -37.18 -20.72
CA THR A 255 -11.68 -37.63 -19.61
C THR A 255 -11.68 -36.69 -18.41
N LEU A 256 -11.98 -35.40 -18.60
CA LEU A 256 -12.02 -34.44 -17.52
C LEU A 256 -13.25 -34.70 -16.62
N PRO A 257 -13.05 -34.76 -15.29
CA PRO A 257 -14.17 -34.81 -14.36
C PRO A 257 -15.02 -33.54 -14.48
N SER A 258 -16.30 -33.64 -14.09
CA SER A 258 -17.21 -32.49 -14.10
C SER A 258 -16.60 -31.32 -13.34
N VAL A 259 -16.57 -30.14 -13.96
CA VAL A 259 -16.06 -28.93 -13.30
C VAL A 259 -16.90 -28.67 -12.06
N HIS A 260 -16.23 -28.47 -10.92
CA HIS A 260 -16.91 -28.14 -9.67
C HIS A 260 -17.69 -26.84 -9.87
N ARG A 261 -18.96 -26.84 -9.45
CA ARG A 261 -19.77 -25.61 -9.48
C ARG A 261 -19.09 -24.55 -8.61
N PRO A 262 -19.17 -23.26 -9.00
CA PRO A 262 -18.68 -22.19 -8.15
C PRO A 262 -19.26 -22.34 -6.75
N ALA A 263 -18.42 -22.21 -5.72
CA ALA A 263 -18.90 -22.22 -4.34
C ALA A 263 -19.99 -21.14 -4.21
N LEU A 264 -21.20 -21.54 -3.82
CA LEU A 264 -22.23 -20.58 -3.44
C LEU A 264 -21.65 -19.74 -2.30
N GLN A 265 -21.59 -18.42 -2.50
CA GLN A 265 -21.14 -17.52 -1.45
C GLN A 265 -22.00 -17.75 -0.21
N ALA A 266 -21.35 -18.00 0.94
CA ALA A 266 -22.00 -18.24 2.22
C ALA A 266 -22.96 -17.10 2.68
N VAL A 267 -22.94 -15.96 2.00
CA VAL A 267 -23.85 -14.83 2.20
C VAL A 267 -25.31 -15.19 1.84
N ALA A 268 -25.54 -16.10 0.89
CA ALA A 268 -26.91 -16.50 0.50
C ALA A 268 -27.60 -17.39 1.55
N LEU A 269 -26.85 -18.16 2.34
CA LEU A 269 -27.42 -19.07 3.36
C LEU A 269 -27.82 -18.37 4.66
N ARG A 270 -27.32 -17.15 4.93
CA ARG A 270 -27.70 -16.36 6.12
C ARG A 270 -28.95 -15.50 5.94
N ARG A 271 -29.52 -15.42 4.73
CA ARG A 271 -30.77 -14.68 4.47
C ARG A 271 -32.00 -15.59 4.33
N ALA A 272 -31.83 -16.90 4.41
CA ALA A 272 -32.88 -17.89 4.26
C ALA A 272 -33.06 -18.79 5.50
N ALA A 273 -32.51 -18.39 6.64
CA ALA A 273 -32.69 -19.02 7.95
C ALA A 273 -33.21 -17.98 8.95
#